data_AF-A0A314U9L5-F1
#
_entry.id   AF-A0A314U9L5-F1
#
_cell.length_a   1.000
_cell.length_b   1.000
_cell.length_c   1.000
_cell.angle_alpha   90.00
_cell.angle_beta   90.00
_cell.angle_gamma   90.00
#
_symmetry.space_group_name_H-M   'P 1'
#
loop_
_entity.id
_entity.type
_entity.pdbx_description
1 polymer ?
#
loop_
_entity_poly.entity_id
_entity_poly.type
_entity_poly.pdbx_seq_one_letter_code
_entity_poly.pdbx_strand_id
1 'polypeptide(L)'
;MKFFFTIARVRHGAEMLINYGFLSSLRLLFATWTVGLLTFVLIREIPTQLKKIEKPQQIWGLGLAVITDMVQSLRDSSACSDVVENVIPHFFSEKAYMISYYLSAPVFPSDGHDKKRPQAQQRNFSY
;
A
#
# COMPACT_ATOMS: atom_id res chain seq x y z
N MET A 1 -5.42 -10.09 4.56
CA MET A 1 -5.72 -8.68 4.89
C MET A 1 -7.15 -8.22 4.58
N LYS A 2 -7.79 -8.59 3.44
CA LYS A 2 -9.16 -8.17 3.10
C LYS A 2 -10.22 -8.55 4.16
N PHE A 3 -10.02 -9.70 4.81
CA PHE A 3 -10.83 -10.14 5.95
C PHE A 3 -10.76 -9.15 7.12
N PHE A 4 -9.55 -8.79 7.57
CA PHE A 4 -9.36 -7.83 8.66
C PHE A 4 -9.90 -6.44 8.32
N PHE A 5 -9.80 -6.02 7.06
CA PHE A 5 -10.40 -4.77 6.59
C PHE A 5 -11.92 -4.80 6.79
N THR A 6 -12.57 -5.90 6.44
CA THR A 6 -14.01 -6.08 6.63
C THR A 6 -14.40 -6.01 8.11
N ILE A 7 -13.59 -6.63 8.99
CA ILE A 7 -13.81 -6.60 10.45
C ILE A 7 -13.60 -5.18 11.02
N ALA A 8 -12.60 -4.45 10.54
CA ALA A 8 -12.28 -3.11 11.01
C ALA A 8 -13.38 -2.07 10.73
N ARG A 9 -14.25 -2.31 9.75
CA ARG A 9 -15.36 -1.40 9.38
C ARG A 9 -16.51 -1.36 10.38
N VAL A 10 -16.53 -2.26 11.36
CA VAL A 10 -17.54 -2.27 12.42
C VAL A 10 -16.87 -2.08 13.77
N ARG A 11 -17.49 -1.28 14.65
CA ARG A 11 -16.92 -0.90 15.95
C ARG A 11 -16.42 -2.10 16.78
N HIS A 12 -17.29 -3.07 17.02
CA HIS A 12 -16.93 -4.28 17.78
C HIS A 12 -15.81 -5.08 17.12
N GLY A 13 -15.75 -5.09 15.80
CA GLY A 13 -14.67 -5.75 15.06
C GLY A 13 -13.34 -5.03 15.22
N ALA A 14 -13.34 -3.70 15.19
CA ALA A 14 -12.15 -2.90 15.46
C ALA A 14 -11.66 -3.08 16.91
N GLU A 15 -12.57 -3.09 17.90
CA GLU A 15 -12.24 -3.37 19.31
C GLU A 15 -11.64 -4.77 19.46
N MET A 16 -12.20 -5.76 18.78
CA MET A 16 -11.68 -7.13 18.74
C MET A 16 -10.23 -7.15 18.21
N LEU A 17 -9.96 -6.48 17.09
CA LEU A 17 -8.61 -6.44 16.50
C LEU A 17 -7.58 -5.84 17.47
N ILE A 18 -7.93 -4.79 18.22
CA ILE A 18 -7.05 -4.21 19.25
C ILE A 18 -6.78 -5.23 20.35
N ASN A 19 -7.84 -5.82 20.91
CA ASN A 19 -7.74 -6.73 22.05
C ASN A 19 -6.91 -7.98 21.73
N TYR A 20 -6.91 -8.45 20.48
CA TYR A 20 -6.09 -9.58 20.03
C TYR A 20 -4.69 -9.18 19.55
N GLY A 21 -4.25 -7.93 19.77
CA GLY A 21 -2.89 -7.49 19.46
C GLY A 21 -2.60 -7.41 17.97
N PHE A 22 -3.61 -7.22 17.12
CA PHE A 22 -3.46 -7.14 15.66
C PHE A 22 -2.42 -6.09 15.24
N LEU A 23 -2.38 -4.95 15.94
CA LEU A 23 -1.46 -3.85 15.67
C LEU A 23 0.01 -4.27 15.83
N SER A 24 0.32 -5.09 16.83
CA SER A 24 1.67 -5.64 17.05
C SER A 24 2.07 -6.61 15.94
N SER A 25 1.16 -7.48 15.51
CA SER A 25 1.40 -8.39 14.37
C SER A 25 1.58 -7.62 13.06
N LEU A 26 0.79 -6.57 12.86
CA LEU A 26 0.86 -5.71 11.68
C LEU A 26 2.21 -4.97 11.63
N ARG A 27 2.69 -4.48 12.78
CA ARG A 27 4.02 -3.86 12.90
C ARG A 27 5.12 -4.83 12.51
N LEU A 28 5.09 -6.07 13.01
CA LEU A 28 6.08 -7.10 12.66
C LEU A 28 6.04 -7.43 11.16
N LEU A 29 4.85 -7.54 10.57
CA LEU A 29 4.66 -7.77 9.14
C LEU A 29 5.29 -6.64 8.30
N PHE A 30 5.08 -5.39 8.71
CA PHE A 30 5.69 -4.25 8.04
C PHE A 30 7.21 -4.20 8.21
N ALA A 31 7.74 -4.50 9.40
CA ALA A 31 9.18 -4.54 9.64
C ALA A 31 9.89 -5.56 8.74
N THR A 32 9.38 -6.80 8.68
CA THR A 32 9.96 -7.88 7.84
C THR A 32 9.97 -7.51 6.36
N TRP A 33 8.89 -6.89 5.87
CA TRP A 33 8.79 -6.51 4.46
C TRP A 33 9.67 -5.31 4.09
N THR A 34 9.88 -4.39 5.03
CA THR A 34 10.71 -3.20 4.81
C THR A 34 12.16 -3.58 4.52
N VAL A 35 12.70 -4.54 5.27
CA VAL A 35 14.06 -5.04 5.07
C VAL A 35 14.21 -5.62 3.66
N GLY A 36 13.26 -6.45 3.24
CA GLY A 36 13.25 -6.99 1.88
C GLY A 36 13.20 -5.90 0.81
N LEU A 37 12.33 -4.91 0.97
CA LEU A 37 12.18 -3.80 0.01
C LEU A 37 13.44 -2.93 -0.10
N LEU A 38 14.10 -2.61 1.03
CA LEU A 38 15.36 -1.86 1.04
C LEU A 38 16.47 -2.61 0.30
N THR A 39 16.56 -3.93 0.49
CA THR A 39 17.50 -4.78 -0.25
C THR A 39 17.21 -4.73 -1.76
N PHE A 40 15.94 -4.73 -2.18
CA PHE A 40 15.58 -4.62 -3.61
C PHE A 40 15.88 -3.25 -4.22
N VAL A 41 15.59 -2.17 -3.49
CA VAL A 41 15.87 -0.78 -3.96
C VAL A 41 17.37 -0.58 -4.13
N LEU A 42 18.19 -1.13 -3.24
CA LEU A 42 19.65 -1.03 -3.32
C LEU A 42 20.23 -1.83 -4.50
N ILE A 43 19.66 -2.99 -4.82
CA ILE A 43 20.16 -3.89 -5.87
C ILE A 43 19.69 -3.45 -7.27
N ARG A 44 18.73 -2.52 -7.41
CA ARG A 44 18.15 -2.05 -8.70
C ARG A 44 17.65 -3.14 -9.66
N GLU A 45 17.65 -4.40 -9.23
CA GLU A 45 17.03 -5.50 -9.94
C GLU A 45 15.83 -5.97 -9.13
N ILE A 46 14.64 -5.72 -9.66
CA ILE A 46 13.43 -6.38 -9.18
C ILE A 46 13.53 -7.81 -9.71
N PRO A 47 13.82 -8.83 -8.89
CA PRO A 47 13.92 -10.18 -9.40
C PRO A 47 12.56 -10.55 -9.97
N THR A 48 12.55 -11.21 -11.11
CA THR A 48 11.35 -11.72 -11.79
C THR A 48 10.45 -12.57 -10.88
N GLN A 49 11.00 -13.11 -9.79
CA GLN A 49 10.26 -13.79 -8.71
C GLN A 49 9.27 -12.86 -7.96
N LEU A 50 9.54 -11.56 -7.82
CA LEU A 50 8.64 -10.60 -7.14
C LEU A 50 7.49 -10.12 -8.03
N LYS A 51 7.51 -10.35 -9.35
CA LYS A 51 6.31 -10.16 -10.19
C LYS A 51 5.17 -11.11 -9.82
N LYS A 52 5.51 -12.23 -9.16
CA LYS A 52 4.58 -13.31 -8.78
C LYS A 52 4.10 -13.20 -7.33
N ILE A 53 4.84 -12.47 -6.49
CA ILE A 53 4.45 -12.20 -5.11
C ILE A 53 3.51 -10.98 -5.14
N GLU A 54 2.34 -11.12 -4.51
CA GLU A 54 1.35 -10.04 -4.35
C GLU A 54 2.10 -8.73 -4.02
N LYS A 55 1.90 -7.68 -4.83
CA LYS A 55 2.84 -6.56 -4.88
C LYS A 55 3.07 -6.04 -3.46
N PRO A 56 4.33 -5.80 -3.03
CA PRO A 56 4.65 -5.09 -1.78
C PRO A 56 3.63 -4.04 -1.36
N GLN A 57 3.28 -3.19 -2.32
CA GLN A 57 2.37 -2.06 -2.21
C GLN A 57 0.95 -2.44 -1.81
N GLN A 58 0.47 -3.64 -2.21
CA GLN A 58 -0.86 -4.13 -1.88
C GLN A 58 -0.97 -4.54 -0.41
N ILE A 59 0.05 -5.18 0.16
CA ILE A 59 0.07 -5.54 1.59
C ILE A 59 0.14 -4.29 2.46
N TRP A 60 1.00 -3.34 2.07
CA TRP A 60 1.13 -2.04 2.73
C TRP A 60 -0.14 -1.22 2.66
N GLY A 61 -0.69 -1.02 1.45
CA GLY A 61 -1.90 -0.24 1.24
C GLY A 61 -3.10 -0.85 1.95
N LEU A 62 -3.23 -2.18 1.93
CA LEU A 62 -4.35 -2.85 2.60
C LEU A 62 -4.20 -2.88 4.12
N GLY A 63 -2.97 -2.96 4.65
CA GLY A 63 -2.75 -2.81 6.09
C GLY A 63 -3.03 -1.40 6.60
N LEU A 64 -2.63 -0.37 5.83
CA LEU A 64 -3.01 1.03 6.08
C LEU A 64 -4.53 1.21 6.06
N ALA A 65 -5.21 0.64 5.06
CA ALA A 65 -6.67 0.71 4.97
C ALA A 65 -7.36 0.11 6.20
N VAL A 66 -6.84 -1.01 6.73
CA VAL A 66 -7.36 -1.62 7.97
C VAL A 66 -7.18 -0.66 9.16
N ILE A 67 -6.01 -0.03 9.32
CA ILE A 67 -5.75 0.94 10.39
C ILE A 67 -6.72 2.13 10.28
N THR A 68 -6.89 2.69 9.08
CA THR A 68 -7.79 3.82 8.85
C THR A 68 -9.24 3.47 9.21
N ASP A 69 -9.72 2.29 8.80
CA ASP A 69 -11.07 1.84 9.17
C ASP A 69 -11.20 1.59 10.68
N MET A 70 -10.17 1.07 11.34
CA MET A 70 -10.18 0.93 12.81
C MET A 70 -10.33 2.30 13.49
N VAL A 71 -9.54 3.29 13.09
CA VAL A 71 -9.64 4.67 13.62
C VAL A 71 -11.04 5.25 13.36
N GLN A 72 -11.58 5.04 12.16
CA GLN A 72 -12.91 5.54 11.81
C GLN A 72 -14.01 4.88 12.64
N SER A 73 -13.98 3.55 12.79
CA SER A 73 -14.97 2.78 13.54
C SER A 73 -14.93 3.02 15.04
N LEU A 74 -13.77 3.44 15.57
CA LEU A 74 -13.55 3.70 16.98
C LEU A 74 -13.61 5.18 17.34
N ARG A 75 -13.91 6.07 16.40
CA ARG A 75 -13.82 7.53 16.58
C ARG A 75 -14.45 8.06 17.88
N ASP A 76 -15.56 7.46 18.31
CA ASP A 76 -16.31 7.88 19.50
C ASP A 76 -15.97 7.04 20.76
N SER A 77 -14.93 6.21 20.68
CA SER A 77 -14.45 5.31 21.73
C SER A 77 -13.08 5.74 22.25
N SER A 78 -12.82 5.53 23.54
CA SER A 78 -11.48 5.71 24.12
C SER A 78 -10.43 4.80 23.46
N ALA A 79 -10.85 3.64 22.92
CA ALA A 79 -9.95 2.72 22.20
C ALA A 79 -9.33 3.33 20.91
N CYS A 80 -9.85 4.48 20.43
CA CYS A 80 -9.24 5.20 19.32
C CYS A 80 -7.83 5.72 19.68
N SER A 81 -7.63 6.19 20.91
CA SER A 81 -6.31 6.68 21.35
C SER A 81 -5.28 5.57 21.29
N ASP A 82 -5.64 4.34 21.67
CA ASP A 82 -4.73 3.20 21.60
C ASP A 82 -4.27 2.90 20.17
N VAL A 83 -5.11 3.11 19.16
CA VAL A 83 -4.72 2.96 17.75
C VAL A 83 -3.83 4.14 17.32
N VAL A 84 -4.25 5.36 17.61
CA VAL A 84 -3.57 6.59 17.19
C VAL A 84 -2.18 6.67 17.83
N GLU A 85 -2.08 6.43 19.13
CA GLU A 85 -0.83 6.54 19.91
C GLU A 85 0.15 5.40 19.62
N ASN A 86 -0.33 4.17 19.37
CA ASN A 86 0.57 3.06 19.06
C ASN A 86 0.98 3.00 17.59
N VAL A 87 0.08 3.35 16.67
CA VAL A 87 0.30 3.13 15.24
C VAL A 87 0.90 4.36 14.57
N ILE A 88 0.42 5.56 14.88
CA ILE A 88 0.85 6.77 14.14
C ILE A 88 2.33 7.07 14.39
N PRO A 89 2.84 7.16 15.64
CA PRO A 89 4.24 7.48 15.87
C PRO A 89 5.16 6.43 15.23
N HIS A 90 4.86 5.14 15.42
CA HIS A 90 5.71 4.06 14.91
C HIS A 90 5.66 3.91 13.40
N PHE A 91 4.47 3.96 12.80
CA PHE A 91 4.33 3.80 11.36
C PHE A 91 4.94 4.96 10.59
N PHE A 92 4.66 6.20 11.01
CA PHE A 92 5.16 7.40 10.31
C PHE A 92 6.65 7.64 10.56
N SER A 93 7.18 7.38 11.76
CA SER A 93 8.61 7.54 12.03
C SER A 93 9.45 6.45 11.35
N GLU A 94 9.06 5.19 11.47
CA GLU A 94 9.85 4.06 10.99
C GLU A 94 9.84 3.97 9.46
N LYS A 95 8.82 4.54 8.80
CA LYS A 95 8.62 4.47 7.34
C LYS A 95 8.62 5.84 6.66
N ALA A 96 9.10 6.88 7.34
CA ALA A 96 9.14 8.26 6.84
C ALA A 96 9.78 8.37 5.44
N TYR A 97 10.86 7.63 5.18
CA TYR A 97 11.54 7.63 3.89
C TYR A 97 10.71 7.00 2.77
N MET A 98 9.94 5.93 3.05
CA MET A 98 9.04 5.32 2.06
C MET A 98 7.86 6.23 1.77
N ILE A 99 7.27 6.81 2.83
CA ILE A 99 6.18 7.78 2.70
C ILE A 99 6.66 8.96 1.85
N SER A 100 7.85 9.50 2.15
CA SER A 100 8.51 10.53 1.34
C SER A 100 8.69 10.07 -0.11
N TYR A 101 9.23 8.87 -0.36
CA TYR A 101 9.41 8.34 -1.72
C TYR A 101 8.09 8.26 -2.52
N TYR A 102 7.02 7.75 -1.92
CA TYR A 102 5.72 7.62 -2.59
C TYR A 102 4.95 8.94 -2.72
N LEU A 103 5.15 9.90 -1.81
CA LEU A 103 4.55 11.24 -1.90
C LEU A 103 5.35 12.19 -2.81
N SER A 104 6.66 12.00 -2.92
CA SER A 104 7.55 12.87 -3.71
C SER A 104 7.54 12.56 -5.21
N ALA A 105 6.94 11.44 -5.63
CA ALA A 105 6.93 11.02 -7.01
C ALA A 105 5.53 11.18 -7.63
N PRO A 106 5.26 12.25 -8.39
CA PRO A 106 4.24 12.17 -9.40
C PRO A 106 4.83 11.40 -10.57
N VAL A 107 4.74 10.06 -10.55
CA VAL A 107 4.89 9.31 -11.81
C VAL A 107 3.56 9.42 -12.53
N PHE A 108 3.27 10.62 -13.04
CA PHE A 108 2.35 10.71 -14.15
C PHE A 108 2.97 9.85 -15.26
N PRO A 109 2.22 8.91 -15.87
CA PRO A 109 2.65 8.46 -17.18
C PRO A 109 2.79 9.75 -17.98
N SER A 110 4.03 10.11 -18.35
CA SER A 110 4.23 11.05 -19.45
C SER A 110 3.32 10.52 -20.54
N ASP A 111 2.36 11.34 -20.97
CA ASP A 111 1.40 11.00 -22.00
C ASP A 111 2.20 10.75 -23.27
N GLY A 112 2.79 9.56 -23.37
CA GLY A 112 3.44 8.98 -24.52
C GLY A 112 2.36 8.54 -25.50
N HIS A 113 1.44 9.45 -25.78
CA HIS A 113 0.58 9.40 -26.94
C HIS A 113 1.28 10.04 -28.14
N ASP A 114 2.57 9.75 -28.32
CA ASP A 114 3.12 9.54 -29.66
C ASP A 114 2.61 8.18 -30.19
N LYS A 115 1.27 8.03 -30.22
CA LYS A 115 0.65 7.09 -31.15
C LYS A 115 0.86 7.68 -32.53
N LYS A 116 2.00 7.35 -33.13
CA LYS A 116 2.19 7.40 -34.58
C LYS A 116 0.95 6.78 -35.19
N ARG A 117 0.12 7.61 -35.83
CA ARG A 117 -0.99 7.17 -36.67
C ARG A 117 -0.47 6.06 -37.59
N PRO A 118 -1.14 4.90 -37.70
CA PRO A 118 -0.91 4.04 -38.85
C PRO A 118 -1.28 4.86 -40.09
N GLN A 119 -0.29 5.31 -40.86
CA GLN A 119 -0.52 5.81 -42.20
C GLN A 119 -1.20 4.67 -42.96
N ALA A 120 -2.45 4.87 -43.37
CA ALA A 120 -3.13 3.97 -44.27
C ALA A 120 -2.30 3.90 -45.57
N GLN A 121 -1.79 2.70 -45.89
CA GLN A 121 -1.24 2.42 -47.20
C GLN A 121 -2.31 2.76 -48.25
N GLN A 122 -2.03 3.76 -49.09
CA GLN A 122 -2.75 3.98 -50.33
C GLN A 122 -2.66 2.68 -51.16
N ARG A 123 -3.78 1.96 -51.24
CA ARG A 123 -3.95 0.88 -52.19
C ARG A 123 -4.26 1.53 -53.55
N ASN A 124 -3.22 1.69 -54.37
CA ASN A 124 -3.39 2.09 -55.76
C ASN A 124 -4.20 1.00 -56.47
N PHE A 125 -5.37 1.36 -57.00
CA PHE A 125 -6.05 0.58 -58.03
C PHE A 125 -5.72 1.22 -59.38
N SER A 126 -5.03 0.47 -60.23
CA SER A 126 -4.87 0.76 -61.65
C SER A 126 -5.84 -0.14 -62.43
N TYR A 127 -6.68 0.47 -63.27
CA TYR A 127 -7.35 -0.17 -64.41
C TYR A 127 -6.87 0.50 -65.69
#